data_AF-A0AAE3KHK7-F1
#
_entry.id   AF-A0AAE3KHK7-F1
#
_cell.length_a   1.000
_cell.length_b   1.000
_cell.length_c   1.000
_cell.angle_alpha   90.00
_cell.angle_beta   90.00
_cell.angle_gamma   90.00
#
_symmetry.space_group_name_H-M   'P 1'
#
loop_
_entity.id
_entity.type
_entity.pdbx_description
1 polymer ?
#
loop_
_entity_poly.entity_id
_entity_poly.type
_entity_poly.pdbx_seq_one_letter_code
_entity_poly.pdbx_strand_id
1 'polypeptide(L)'
;MTHGNETESLRRGRMLRRGVPASQSPRGDGTPASGSDHGQMKRPAYLNRSLEELDGQRWGDPPADSTYLITTVLQLRRKPVGEVSTEDFRILIGQQVGLPWLVPLALQQLRRDPLAQGDFYPGDLLGAVLRVNAEFWAANPALAHQVHAVLDLLPDPPRPLPADVERFRAQAPTDQRSQRRGATDGGRRRRGRRG
;
A
#
# COMPACT_ATOMS: atom_id res chain seq x y z
N MET A 1 20.02 21.27 46.99
CA MET A 1 20.38 22.57 46.41
C MET A 1 19.54 22.74 45.16
N THR A 2 18.55 23.61 45.25
CA THR A 2 17.44 23.76 44.30
C THR A 2 17.51 25.18 43.77
N HIS A 3 17.89 25.36 42.52
CA HIS A 3 17.78 26.58 41.73
C HIS A 3 17.59 26.10 40.29
N GLY A 4 16.65 26.55 39.47
CA GLY A 4 15.70 27.65 39.52
C GLY A 4 15.27 27.83 38.06
N ASN A 5 13.98 27.66 37.78
CA ASN A 5 13.37 27.89 36.48
C ASN A 5 13.10 29.41 36.28
N GLU A 6 12.69 29.76 35.05
CA GLU A 6 12.13 31.04 34.59
C GLU A 6 13.18 32.08 34.14
N THR A 7 13.14 32.58 32.91
CA THR A 7 12.04 33.44 32.44
C THR A 7 11.94 33.50 30.91
N GLU A 8 10.68 33.62 30.52
CA GLU A 8 10.12 33.64 29.17
C GLU A 8 9.90 35.09 28.69
N SER A 9 9.69 35.23 27.37
CA SER A 9 8.76 36.18 26.73
C SER A 9 9.18 37.67 26.59
N LEU A 10 9.15 38.13 25.33
CA LEU A 10 8.27 39.20 24.78
C LEU A 10 8.71 39.50 23.33
N ARG A 11 8.07 39.01 22.27
CA ARG A 11 6.84 39.48 21.59
C ARG A 11 6.82 40.94 21.11
N ARG A 12 6.81 41.05 19.76
CA ARG A 12 5.86 41.77 18.88
C ARG A 12 5.89 43.32 18.84
N GLY A 13 6.29 43.87 17.69
CA GLY A 13 5.73 45.11 17.09
C GLY A 13 5.03 44.74 15.76
N ARG A 14 3.74 45.03 15.51
CA ARG A 14 3.06 46.34 15.27
C ARG A 14 3.48 46.92 13.90
N MET A 15 2.65 47.34 12.93
CA MET A 15 1.20 47.38 12.63
C MET A 15 1.07 47.84 11.15
N LEU A 16 -0.04 47.48 10.48
CA LEU A 16 -0.89 48.28 9.55
C LEU A 16 -0.21 49.07 8.39
N ARG A 17 -0.34 48.65 7.12
CA ARG A 17 -1.43 48.93 6.13
C ARG A 17 -1.80 50.41 5.94
N ARG A 18 -1.45 50.99 4.77
CA ARG A 18 -2.37 51.45 3.67
C ARG A 18 -1.64 52.39 2.70
N GLY A 19 -1.88 52.23 1.40
CA GLY A 19 -1.55 53.21 0.36
C GLY A 19 -1.74 52.65 -1.06
N VAL A 20 -2.88 52.99 -1.68
CA VAL A 20 -3.19 52.85 -3.12
C VAL A 20 -3.62 54.26 -3.56
N PRO A 21 -3.20 54.79 -4.73
CA PRO A 21 -4.01 54.66 -5.97
C PRO A 21 -3.17 54.51 -7.27
N ALA A 22 -3.60 53.63 -8.18
CA ALA A 22 -4.28 53.90 -9.46
C ALA A 22 -3.37 54.28 -10.64
N SER A 23 -3.32 53.43 -11.68
CA SER A 23 -3.78 53.76 -13.04
C SER A 23 -3.25 52.80 -14.12
N GLN A 24 -4.19 52.45 -15.02
CA GLN A 24 -4.01 52.15 -16.44
C GLN A 24 -3.51 50.76 -16.88
N SER A 25 -4.44 50.03 -17.49
CA SER A 25 -4.22 48.95 -18.46
C SER A 25 -3.52 49.49 -19.73
N PRO A 26 -2.84 48.61 -20.49
CA PRO A 26 -3.53 48.10 -21.67
C PRO A 26 -3.32 46.60 -21.93
N ARG A 27 -4.38 46.04 -22.53
CA ARG A 27 -4.49 44.87 -23.41
C ARG A 27 -3.19 44.10 -23.70
N GLY A 28 -3.11 42.89 -23.14
CA GLY A 28 -2.34 41.80 -23.70
C GLY A 28 -3.29 40.64 -24.00
N ASP A 29 -3.40 40.26 -25.28
CA ASP A 29 -3.99 38.99 -25.71
C ASP A 29 -3.11 37.85 -25.18
N GLY A 30 -3.33 37.50 -23.92
CA GLY A 30 -2.84 36.28 -23.33
C GLY A 30 -3.88 35.20 -23.56
N THR A 31 -3.63 34.34 -24.54
CA THR A 31 -4.16 32.97 -24.61
C THR A 31 -4.43 32.44 -23.19
N PRO A 32 -5.60 31.86 -22.89
CA PRO A 32 -5.74 31.13 -21.64
C PRO A 32 -4.74 29.99 -21.72
N ALA A 33 -3.58 30.16 -21.08
CA ALA A 33 -2.72 29.06 -20.72
C ALA A 33 -3.65 28.13 -19.96
N SER A 34 -3.98 27.03 -20.65
CA SER A 34 -4.70 25.89 -20.13
C SER A 34 -4.24 25.71 -18.70
N GLY A 35 -5.09 26.16 -17.78
CA GLY A 35 -4.93 25.87 -16.37
C GLY A 35 -5.01 24.37 -16.32
N SER A 36 -3.85 23.75 -16.41
CA SER A 36 -3.68 22.36 -16.08
C SER A 36 -4.11 22.31 -14.63
N ASP A 37 -5.39 22.03 -14.44
CA ASP A 37 -5.93 21.30 -13.33
C ASP A 37 -5.12 20.00 -13.29
N HIS A 38 -3.88 20.10 -12.81
CA HIS A 38 -3.20 19.00 -12.16
C HIS A 38 -4.02 18.79 -10.91
N GLY A 39 -5.19 18.19 -11.10
CA GLY A 39 -6.11 17.81 -10.04
C GLY A 39 -5.23 17.13 -9.02
N GLN A 40 -5.06 17.81 -7.88
CA GLN A 40 -4.39 17.22 -6.73
C GLN A 40 -5.11 15.90 -6.53
N MET A 41 -4.48 14.78 -6.94
CA MET A 41 -5.02 13.46 -6.69
C MET A 41 -5.06 13.38 -5.17
N LYS A 42 -6.23 13.68 -4.59
CA LYS A 42 -6.43 13.68 -3.16
C LYS A 42 -6.02 12.28 -2.71
N ARG A 43 -4.88 12.20 -2.01
CA ARG A 43 -4.40 10.94 -1.46
C ARG A 43 -5.58 10.33 -0.68
N PRO A 44 -5.90 9.04 -0.91
CA PRO A 44 -7.01 8.41 -0.21
C PRO A 44 -6.92 8.66 1.29
N ALA A 45 -8.01 9.08 1.92
CA ALA A 45 -7.99 9.53 3.31
C ALA A 45 -7.48 8.47 4.30
N TYR A 46 -7.57 7.18 3.94
CA TYR A 46 -7.06 6.08 4.76
C TYR A 46 -5.53 6.05 4.84
N LEU A 47 -4.80 6.66 3.90
CA LEU A 47 -3.34 6.72 3.93
C LEU A 47 -2.80 7.57 5.09
N ASN A 48 -3.59 8.51 5.58
CA ASN A 48 -3.23 9.35 6.73
C ASN A 48 -3.61 8.70 8.06
N ARG A 49 -4.16 7.48 8.05
CA ARG A 49 -4.56 6.75 9.25
C ARG A 49 -3.57 5.63 9.55
N SER A 50 -3.39 5.37 10.82
CA SER A 50 -2.60 4.26 11.35
C SER A 50 -3.38 2.94 11.32
N LEU A 51 -2.69 1.81 11.48
CA LEU A 51 -3.37 0.52 11.59
C LEU A 51 -4.29 0.45 12.81
N GLU A 52 -3.91 1.06 13.93
CA GLU A 52 -4.80 1.13 15.10
C GLU A 52 -6.13 1.82 14.79
N GLU A 53 -6.10 2.88 13.99
CA GLU A 53 -7.32 3.62 13.60
C GLU A 53 -8.13 2.89 12.54
N LEU A 54 -7.47 2.17 11.64
CA LEU A 54 -8.13 1.40 10.57
C LEU A 54 -8.76 0.12 11.11
N ASP A 55 -8.08 -0.59 12.00
CA ASP A 55 -8.58 -1.81 12.65
C ASP A 55 -9.51 -1.49 13.83
N GLY A 56 -9.54 -0.23 14.29
CA GLY A 56 -10.30 0.19 15.47
C GLY A 56 -9.79 -0.42 16.77
N GLN A 57 -8.55 -0.91 16.80
CA GLN A 57 -7.98 -1.64 17.92
C GLN A 57 -6.64 -1.03 18.37
N ARG A 58 -6.61 -0.52 19.59
CA ARG A 58 -5.39 -0.07 20.26
C ARG A 58 -4.79 -1.20 21.09
N TRP A 59 -3.50 -1.44 20.91
CA TRP A 59 -2.79 -2.54 21.61
C TRP A 59 -2.02 -2.07 22.85
N GLY A 60 -2.01 -0.76 23.11
CA GLY A 60 -1.27 -0.18 24.24
C GLY A 60 0.21 0.00 23.92
N ASP A 61 0.97 0.45 24.92
CA ASP A 61 2.41 0.63 24.83
C ASP A 61 3.15 -0.71 24.98
N PRO A 62 4.32 -0.88 24.32
CA PRO A 62 5.16 -2.04 24.54
C PRO A 62 5.55 -2.14 26.02
N PRO A 63 5.36 -3.32 26.66
CA PRO A 63 5.95 -3.61 27.96
C PRO A 63 7.46 -3.33 27.97
N ALA A 64 8.01 -2.92 29.11
CA ALA A 64 9.43 -2.56 29.22
C ALA A 64 10.40 -3.71 28.91
N ASP A 65 9.94 -4.95 29.06
CA ASP A 65 10.65 -6.20 28.77
C ASP A 65 10.35 -6.76 27.35
N SER A 66 9.67 -5.98 26.50
CA SER A 66 9.35 -6.38 25.12
C SER A 66 10.62 -6.60 24.31
N THR A 67 10.59 -7.65 23.47
CA THR A 67 11.61 -7.82 22.44
C THR A 67 11.57 -6.66 21.45
N TYR A 68 12.69 -6.43 20.77
CA TYR A 68 12.80 -5.41 19.73
C TYR A 68 11.69 -5.53 18.67
N LEU A 69 11.35 -6.75 18.27
CA LEU A 69 10.31 -7.02 17.27
C LEU A 69 8.91 -6.61 17.77
N ILE A 70 8.56 -6.95 19.01
CA ILE A 70 7.27 -6.57 19.62
C ILE A 70 7.16 -5.04 19.70
N THR A 71 8.21 -4.39 20.20
CA THR A 71 8.29 -2.92 20.29
C THR A 71 8.12 -2.28 18.91
N THR A 72 8.82 -2.79 17.90
CA THR A 72 8.76 -2.29 16.53
C THR A 72 7.36 -2.43 15.94
N VAL A 73 6.72 -3.61 16.07
CA VAL A 73 5.35 -3.83 15.57
C VAL A 73 4.36 -2.88 16.23
N LEU A 74 4.42 -2.70 17.55
CA LEU A 74 3.52 -1.79 18.28
C LEU A 74 3.71 -0.33 17.86
N GLN A 75 4.95 0.11 17.65
CA GLN A 75 5.24 1.45 17.14
C GLN A 75 4.75 1.64 15.71
N LEU A 76 5.03 0.68 14.82
CA LEU A 76 4.62 0.75 13.41
C LEU A 76 3.10 0.74 13.23
N ARG A 77 2.35 0.08 14.13
CA ARG A 77 0.88 0.13 14.10
C ARG A 77 0.29 1.52 14.30
N ARG A 78 1.04 2.45 14.92
CA ARG A 78 0.65 3.85 15.14
C ARG A 78 1.08 4.78 14.02
N LYS A 79 1.91 4.29 13.10
CA LYS A 79 2.38 5.05 11.94
C LYS A 79 1.28 5.10 10.87
N PRO A 80 1.04 6.25 10.20
CA PRO A 80 0.12 6.33 9.07
C PRO A 80 0.52 5.34 7.96
N VAL A 81 -0.45 4.59 7.42
CA VAL A 81 -0.16 3.53 6.43
C VAL A 81 0.43 4.08 5.13
N GLY A 82 0.23 5.36 4.82
CA GLY A 82 0.82 6.05 3.68
C GLY A 82 2.28 6.47 3.85
N GLU A 83 2.85 6.30 5.05
CA GLU A 83 4.25 6.59 5.39
C GLU A 83 5.07 5.32 5.70
N VAL A 84 4.42 4.16 5.69
CA VAL A 84 5.06 2.85 5.92
C VAL A 84 6.12 2.61 4.84
N SER A 85 7.34 2.35 5.28
CA SER A 85 8.48 2.07 4.40
C SER A 85 8.43 0.62 3.87
N THR A 86 9.27 0.29 2.88
CA THR A 86 9.42 -1.10 2.39
C THR A 86 9.78 -2.06 3.54
N GLU A 87 10.69 -1.62 4.42
CA GLU A 87 11.12 -2.40 5.58
C GLU A 87 9.99 -2.55 6.61
N ASP A 88 9.23 -1.49 6.84
CA ASP A 88 8.07 -1.54 7.74
C ASP A 88 7.01 -2.53 7.21
N PHE A 89 6.75 -2.52 5.89
CA PHE A 89 5.87 -3.51 5.25
C PHE A 89 6.39 -4.92 5.47
N ARG A 90 7.69 -5.16 5.22
CA ARG A 90 8.34 -6.47 5.40
C ARG A 90 8.17 -6.98 6.84
N ILE A 91 8.37 -6.11 7.84
CA ILE A 91 8.20 -6.44 9.26
C ILE A 91 6.73 -6.77 9.56
N LEU A 92 5.80 -5.85 9.27
CA LEU A 92 4.38 -6.01 9.63
C LEU A 92 3.72 -7.19 8.91
N ILE A 93 3.93 -7.32 7.60
CA ILE A 93 3.41 -8.43 6.80
C ILE A 93 4.05 -9.75 7.25
N GLY A 94 5.36 -9.76 7.53
CA GLY A 94 6.04 -10.93 8.08
C GLY A 94 5.45 -11.40 9.41
N GLN A 95 4.92 -10.49 10.23
CA GLN A 95 4.22 -10.79 11.48
C GLN A 95 2.70 -11.02 11.32
N GLN A 96 2.19 -11.05 10.08
CA GLN A 96 0.76 -11.18 9.78
C GLN A 96 -0.11 -10.06 10.37
N VAL A 97 0.44 -8.84 10.53
CA VAL A 97 -0.25 -7.69 11.12
C VAL A 97 -0.80 -6.77 10.04
N GLY A 98 -2.06 -6.34 10.17
CA GLY A 98 -2.65 -5.33 9.29
C GLY A 98 -2.81 -5.75 7.82
N LEU A 99 -2.78 -7.05 7.53
CA LEU A 99 -2.75 -7.59 6.16
C LEU A 99 -3.82 -7.01 5.22
N PRO A 100 -5.09 -6.81 5.62
CA PRO A 100 -6.12 -6.26 4.73
C PRO A 100 -5.79 -4.85 4.21
N TRP A 101 -5.00 -4.08 4.95
CA TRP A 101 -4.59 -2.73 4.58
C TRP A 101 -3.21 -2.72 3.92
N LEU A 102 -2.27 -3.51 4.44
CA LEU A 102 -0.88 -3.48 4.01
C LEU A 102 -0.61 -4.26 2.74
N VAL A 103 -1.23 -5.43 2.54
CA VAL A 103 -0.98 -6.25 1.35
C VAL A 103 -1.37 -5.51 0.06
N PRO A 104 -2.53 -4.83 -0.03
CA PRO A 104 -2.86 -4.03 -1.22
C PRO A 104 -1.84 -2.91 -1.49
N LEU A 105 -1.32 -2.25 -0.46
CA LEU A 105 -0.33 -1.18 -0.60
C LEU A 105 1.05 -1.73 -1.02
N ALA A 106 1.49 -2.82 -0.39
CA ALA A 106 2.72 -3.53 -0.79
C ALA A 106 2.64 -3.99 -2.26
N LEU A 107 1.49 -4.48 -2.71
CA LEU A 107 1.28 -4.87 -4.12
C LEU A 107 1.33 -3.68 -5.08
N GLN A 108 0.93 -2.48 -4.68
CA GLN A 108 1.12 -1.27 -5.49
C GLN A 108 2.61 -0.95 -5.67
N GLN A 109 3.42 -1.14 -4.63
CA GLN A 109 4.87 -0.96 -4.69
C GLN A 109 5.53 -2.04 -5.55
N LEU A 110 5.19 -3.30 -5.30
CA LEU A 110 5.76 -4.46 -6.02
C LEU A 110 5.41 -4.49 -7.50
N ARG A 111 4.27 -3.92 -7.92
CA ARG A 111 3.95 -3.75 -9.34
C ARG A 111 4.85 -2.73 -10.05
N ARG A 112 5.40 -1.77 -9.31
CA ARG A 112 6.34 -0.78 -9.86
C ARG A 112 7.78 -1.30 -9.83
N ASP A 113 8.10 -2.04 -8.77
CA ASP A 113 9.41 -2.67 -8.56
C ASP A 113 9.24 -4.02 -7.85
N PRO A 114 9.23 -5.15 -8.59
CA PRO A 114 9.10 -6.48 -8.02
C PRO A 114 10.23 -6.86 -7.05
N LEU A 115 11.38 -6.19 -7.15
CA LEU A 115 12.55 -6.40 -6.30
C LEU A 115 12.70 -5.31 -5.24
N ALA A 116 11.62 -4.57 -4.95
CA ALA A 116 11.59 -3.57 -3.89
C ALA A 116 12.19 -4.14 -2.60
N GLN A 117 13.17 -3.41 -2.08
CA GLN A 117 14.05 -3.86 -1.02
C GLN A 117 13.78 -3.11 0.28
N GLY A 118 13.70 -3.85 1.39
CA GLY A 118 13.96 -3.36 2.74
C GLY A 118 15.43 -3.51 3.11
N ASP A 119 15.68 -4.04 4.30
CA ASP A 119 17.02 -4.11 4.88
C ASP A 119 17.70 -5.48 4.70
N PHE A 120 17.05 -6.46 4.06
CA PHE A 120 17.57 -7.83 3.96
C PHE A 120 18.20 -8.14 2.60
N TYR A 121 17.39 -8.16 1.54
CA TYR A 121 17.84 -8.52 0.19
C TYR A 121 16.84 -8.04 -0.88
N PRO A 122 17.26 -7.84 -2.15
CA PRO A 122 16.35 -7.44 -3.24
C PRO A 122 15.14 -8.37 -3.36
N GLY A 123 13.94 -7.80 -3.22
CA GLY A 123 12.67 -8.55 -3.24
C GLY A 123 12.26 -9.16 -1.89
N ASP A 124 12.89 -8.78 -0.78
CA ASP A 124 12.47 -9.22 0.56
C ASP A 124 11.02 -8.84 0.92
N LEU A 125 10.51 -7.73 0.39
CA LEU A 125 9.09 -7.37 0.49
C LEU A 125 8.22 -8.41 -0.21
N LEU A 126 8.58 -8.82 -1.43
CA LEU A 126 7.87 -9.87 -2.17
C LEU A 126 7.93 -11.19 -1.38
N GLY A 127 9.09 -11.55 -0.83
CA GLY A 127 9.23 -12.72 0.03
C GLY A 127 8.36 -12.66 1.30
N ALA A 128 8.18 -11.48 1.91
CA ALA A 128 7.25 -11.31 3.03
C ALA A 128 5.79 -11.50 2.59
N VAL A 129 5.40 -10.94 1.43
CA VAL A 129 4.07 -11.11 0.86
C VAL A 129 3.78 -12.57 0.51
N LEU A 130 4.68 -13.26 -0.19
CA LEU A 130 4.49 -14.66 -0.59
C LEU A 130 4.26 -15.61 0.60
N ARG A 131 4.83 -15.28 1.77
CA ARG A 131 4.71 -16.06 3.01
C ARG A 131 3.48 -15.73 3.85
N VAL A 132 2.60 -14.83 3.41
CA VAL A 132 1.30 -14.60 4.05
C VAL A 132 0.48 -15.89 4.09
N ASN A 133 -0.23 -16.09 5.19
CA ASN A 133 -1.01 -17.29 5.49
C ASN A 133 -2.03 -17.62 4.39
N ALA A 134 -2.25 -18.92 4.15
CA ALA A 134 -3.13 -19.40 3.10
C ALA A 134 -4.59 -18.95 3.28
N GLU A 135 -5.06 -18.80 4.53
CA GLU A 135 -6.40 -18.32 4.87
C GLU A 135 -6.65 -16.90 4.33
N PHE A 136 -5.63 -16.04 4.38
CA PHE A 136 -5.74 -14.69 3.84
C PHE A 136 -5.92 -14.73 2.32
N TRP A 137 -5.17 -15.58 1.62
CA TRP A 137 -5.27 -15.73 0.16
C TRP A 137 -6.59 -16.37 -0.26
N ALA A 138 -7.08 -17.35 0.50
CA ALA A 138 -8.38 -17.96 0.29
C ALA A 138 -9.53 -16.93 0.43
N ALA A 139 -9.42 -16.02 1.39
CA ALA A 139 -10.38 -14.93 1.58
C ALA A 139 -10.23 -13.80 0.54
N ASN A 140 -9.05 -13.65 -0.07
CA ASN A 140 -8.71 -12.54 -0.98
C ASN A 140 -8.13 -13.03 -2.32
N PRO A 141 -8.87 -13.82 -3.13
CA PRO A 141 -8.36 -14.39 -4.39
C PRO A 141 -7.92 -13.31 -5.39
N ALA A 142 -8.60 -12.17 -5.43
CA ALA A 142 -8.22 -11.04 -6.31
C ALA A 142 -6.85 -10.43 -5.95
N LEU A 143 -6.44 -10.45 -4.68
CA LEU A 143 -5.10 -10.03 -4.27
C LEU A 143 -4.07 -11.11 -4.64
N ALA A 144 -4.42 -12.39 -4.52
CA ALA A 144 -3.54 -13.47 -4.96
C ALA A 144 -3.24 -13.39 -6.47
N HIS A 145 -4.22 -13.03 -7.32
CA HIS A 145 -3.94 -12.82 -8.75
C HIS A 145 -3.00 -11.65 -9.02
N GLN A 146 -3.04 -10.61 -8.19
CA GLN A 146 -2.08 -9.52 -8.32
C GLN A 146 -0.67 -9.95 -7.96
N VAL A 147 -0.50 -10.86 -6.99
CA VAL A 147 0.80 -11.48 -6.70
C VAL A 147 1.28 -12.26 -7.92
N HIS A 148 0.41 -13.09 -8.54
CA HIS A 148 0.76 -13.79 -9.78
C HIS A 148 1.20 -12.82 -10.89
N ALA A 149 0.47 -11.72 -11.09
CA ALA A 149 0.84 -10.71 -12.07
C ALA A 149 2.21 -10.07 -11.78
N VAL A 150 2.57 -9.85 -10.50
CA VAL A 150 3.92 -9.39 -10.12
C VAL A 150 4.97 -10.45 -10.45
N LEU A 151 4.69 -11.73 -10.16
CA LEU A 151 5.61 -12.83 -10.47
C LEU A 151 5.83 -13.00 -11.97
N ASP A 152 4.84 -12.72 -12.81
CA ASP A 152 4.97 -12.78 -14.27
C ASP A 152 5.91 -11.70 -14.81
N LEU A 153 6.13 -10.60 -14.08
CA LEU A 153 7.15 -9.58 -14.39
C LEU A 153 8.57 -10.02 -14.00
N LEU A 154 8.71 -11.09 -13.21
CA LEU A 154 9.96 -11.57 -12.65
C LEU A 154 10.17 -13.05 -13.02
N PRO A 155 10.51 -13.36 -14.28
CA PRO A 155 10.61 -14.74 -14.76
C PRO A 155 11.72 -15.56 -14.09
N ASP A 156 12.78 -14.89 -13.62
CA ASP A 156 13.88 -15.50 -12.87
C ASP A 156 14.06 -14.79 -11.52
N PRO A 157 13.29 -15.18 -10.48
CA PRO A 157 13.34 -14.52 -9.18
C PRO A 157 14.64 -14.87 -8.45
N PRO A 158 15.39 -13.87 -7.93
CA PRO A 158 16.63 -14.11 -7.22
C PRO A 158 16.38 -14.93 -5.95
N ARG A 159 17.38 -15.74 -5.56
CA ARG A 159 17.33 -16.43 -4.27
C ARG A 159 17.22 -15.42 -3.12
N PRO A 160 16.42 -15.72 -2.08
CA PRO A 160 15.79 -17.02 -1.77
C PRO A 160 14.35 -17.21 -2.31
N LEU A 161 13.84 -16.30 -3.15
CA LEU A 161 12.43 -16.26 -3.54
C LEU A 161 11.86 -17.52 -4.23
N PRO A 162 12.61 -18.34 -5.00
CA PRO A 162 12.01 -19.49 -5.69
C PRO A 162 11.20 -20.42 -4.77
N ALA A 163 11.69 -20.71 -3.56
CA ALA A 163 10.98 -21.57 -2.61
C ALA A 163 9.67 -20.95 -2.10
N ASP A 164 9.68 -19.64 -1.82
CA ASP A 164 8.49 -18.91 -1.39
C ASP A 164 7.45 -18.80 -2.53
N VAL A 165 7.92 -18.66 -3.77
CA VAL A 165 7.07 -18.65 -4.98
C VAL A 165 6.38 -20.01 -5.16
N GLU A 166 7.11 -21.11 -5.05
CA GLU A 166 6.55 -22.46 -5.14
C GLU A 166 5.50 -22.69 -4.05
N ARG A 167 5.82 -22.35 -2.80
CA ARG A 167 4.88 -22.45 -1.67
C ARG A 167 3.62 -21.62 -1.90
N PHE A 168 3.78 -20.37 -2.34
CA PHE A 168 2.65 -19.50 -2.64
C PHE A 168 1.75 -20.10 -3.73
N ARG A 169 2.34 -20.59 -4.84
CA ARG A 169 1.60 -21.23 -5.94
C ARG A 169 0.86 -22.50 -5.51
N ALA A 170 1.40 -23.23 -4.53
CA ALA A 170 0.76 -24.43 -3.99
C ALA A 170 -0.45 -24.12 -3.08
N GLN A 171 -0.47 -22.97 -2.41
CA GLN A 171 -1.54 -22.60 -1.46
C GLN A 171 -2.57 -21.61 -2.02
N ALA A 172 -2.20 -20.77 -2.98
CA ALA A 172 -3.04 -19.68 -3.45
C ALA A 172 -4.07 -20.17 -4.47
N PRO A 173 -5.36 -19.81 -4.32
CA PRO A 173 -6.37 -20.18 -5.30
C PRO A 173 -6.11 -19.49 -6.64
N THR A 174 -5.71 -20.27 -7.66
CA THR A 174 -5.71 -19.81 -9.05
C THR A 174 -7.15 -19.59 -9.51
N ASP A 175 -7.49 -18.43 -10.10
CA ASP A 175 -8.86 -18.21 -10.60
C ASP A 175 -9.16 -19.18 -11.74
N GLN A 176 -9.83 -20.29 -11.44
CA GLN A 176 -10.32 -21.22 -12.46
C GLN A 176 -11.64 -20.73 -13.09
N ARG A 177 -12.20 -19.59 -12.64
CA ARG A 177 -13.51 -19.09 -13.12
C ARG A 177 -13.51 -18.52 -14.53
N SER A 178 -12.36 -18.08 -15.05
CA SER A 178 -12.27 -17.51 -16.40
C SER A 178 -12.22 -18.56 -17.53
N GLN A 179 -11.97 -19.83 -17.22
CA GLN A 179 -11.91 -20.91 -18.23
C GLN A 179 -13.25 -21.64 -18.45
N ARG A 180 -14.25 -21.45 -17.57
CA ARG A 180 -15.54 -22.17 -17.64
C ARG A 180 -16.64 -21.51 -18.48
N ARG A 181 -16.39 -20.35 -19.11
CA ARG A 181 -17.38 -19.65 -19.96
C ARG A 181 -17.19 -19.85 -21.47
N GLY A 182 -16.29 -20.73 -21.91
CA GLY A 182 -16.02 -20.99 -23.34
C GLY A 182 -16.51 -22.33 -23.90
N ALA A 183 -17.11 -23.20 -23.08
CA ALA A 183 -17.41 -24.59 -23.46
C ALA A 183 -18.90 -24.95 -23.39
N THR A 184 -19.77 -24.13 -23.99
CA THR A 184 -21.13 -24.55 -24.36
C THR A 184 -21.55 -23.85 -25.66
N ASP A 185 -20.91 -24.17 -26.78
CA ASP A 185 -21.58 -24.09 -28.07
C ASP A 185 -20.98 -25.13 -29.03
N GLY A 186 -21.85 -25.80 -29.79
CA GLY A 186 -21.45 -26.76 -30.81
C GLY A 186 -21.96 -28.19 -30.60
N GLY A 187 -23.23 -28.44 -30.92
CA GLY A 187 -23.73 -29.81 -30.89
C GLY A 187 -25.12 -30.09 -31.43
N ARG A 188 -25.62 -29.32 -32.42
CA ARG A 188 -26.82 -29.73 -33.19
C ARG A 188 -26.59 -31.12 -33.79
N ARG A 189 -27.44 -32.10 -33.44
CA ARG A 189 -27.70 -33.27 -34.28
C ARG A 189 -29.19 -33.36 -34.61
N ARG A 190 -29.56 -32.76 -35.73
CA ARG A 190 -30.74 -33.16 -36.51
C ARG A 190 -30.33 -34.23 -37.51
N ARG A 191 -30.88 -35.44 -37.39
CA ARG A 191 -31.22 -36.40 -38.46
C ARG A 191 -32.26 -37.32 -37.80
N GLY A 192 -33.56 -37.31 -38.14
CA GLY A 192 -34.11 -37.48 -39.47
C GLY A 192 -34.13 -38.98 -39.80
N ARG A 193 -35.18 -39.72 -39.41
CA ARG A 193 -35.43 -41.06 -39.94
C ARG A 193 -36.93 -41.30 -40.11
N ARG A 194 -37.27 -41.58 -41.36
CA ARG A 194 -38.58 -41.92 -41.92
C ARG A 194 -39.14 -43.20 -41.30
N GLY A 195 -40.47 -43.26 -41.22
CA GLY A 195 -41.30 -44.44 -41.01
C GLY A 195 -42.73 -44.04 -41.32
#